data_AF-A0A1F3LUE7-F1
#
_entry.id   AF-A0A1F3LUE7-F1
#
_cell.length_a   1.000
_cell.length_b   1.000
_cell.length_c   1.000
_cell.angle_alpha   90.00
_cell.angle_beta   90.00
_cell.angle_gamma   90.00
#
_symmetry.space_group_name_H-M   'P 1'
#
loop_
_entity.id
_entity.type
_entity.pdbx_description
1 polymer ?
#
loop_
_entity_poly.entity_id
_entity_poly.type
_entity_poly.pdbx_seq_one_letter_code
_entity_poly.pdbx_strand_id
1 'polypeptide(L)'
;MRGRFLLAGTLAYFLVTFLFYTTMAMYNIMFMAFVSLLAFSFFALLTTMFSFDTDSLPGMFSARTPVRFAGGFLIFTSISIALFWLSIIVPPLIDGSVYPDSLDHYTTLIVQGMDLGLLLPIAFVSALLLIKRRPLGYLFAPTYLVFLSILMTALTAKIIAMAINGVNVVPAVFIIPLFNILSLICVIMLLKNININISNK
;
A
#
# COMPACT_ATOMS: atom_id res chain seq x y z
N MET A 1 19.09 -1.22 -9.04
CA MET A 1 18.13 -0.23 -8.48
C MET A 1 16.66 -0.57 -8.72
N ARG A 2 16.17 -0.68 -9.97
CA ARG A 2 14.74 -1.03 -10.24
C ARG A 2 14.27 -2.29 -9.51
N GLY A 3 15.06 -3.37 -9.56
CA GLY A 3 14.77 -4.61 -8.84
C GLY A 3 14.70 -4.46 -7.31
N ARG A 4 15.45 -3.52 -6.71
CA ARG A 4 15.40 -3.27 -5.26
C ARG A 4 14.08 -2.62 -4.86
N PHE A 5 13.57 -1.68 -5.65
CA PHE A 5 12.23 -1.10 -5.41
C PHE A 5 11.11 -2.12 -5.60
N LEU A 6 11.21 -2.97 -6.62
CA LEU A 6 10.27 -4.08 -6.82
C LEU A 6 10.29 -5.04 -5.62
N LEU A 7 11.47 -5.47 -5.19
CA LEU A 7 11.63 -6.33 -4.01
C LEU A 7 11.08 -5.67 -2.75
N ALA A 8 11.42 -4.41 -2.50
CA ALA A 8 10.94 -3.63 -1.37
C ALA A 8 9.41 -3.55 -1.31
N GLY A 9 8.76 -3.18 -2.42
CA GLY A 9 7.29 -3.11 -2.46
C GLY A 9 6.62 -4.46 -2.31
N THR A 10 7.20 -5.53 -2.88
CA THR A 10 6.74 -6.90 -2.67
C THR A 10 6.86 -7.30 -1.20
N LEU A 11 8.01 -7.05 -0.56
CA LEU A 11 8.20 -7.36 0.86
C LEU A 11 7.24 -6.56 1.76
N ALA A 12 6.94 -5.30 1.41
CA ALA A 12 5.92 -4.51 2.10
C ALA A 12 4.52 -5.11 1.93
N TYR A 13 4.18 -5.65 0.75
CA TYR A 13 2.93 -6.39 0.56
C TYR A 13 2.84 -7.62 1.46
N PHE A 14 3.88 -8.45 1.47
CA PHE A 14 3.95 -9.62 2.35
C PHE A 14 3.83 -9.22 3.82
N LEU A 15 4.58 -8.19 4.24
CA LEU A 15 4.53 -7.67 5.61
C LEU A 15 3.11 -7.31 6.02
N VAL A 16 2.43 -6.47 5.23
CA VAL A 16 1.07 -6.03 5.53
C VAL A 16 0.08 -7.19 5.50
N THR A 17 0.17 -8.07 4.49
CA THR A 17 -0.70 -9.24 4.37
C THR A 17 -0.59 -10.15 5.60
N PHE A 18 0.62 -10.50 6.04
CA PHE A 18 0.81 -11.42 7.17
C PHE A 18 0.64 -10.74 8.53
N LEU A 19 0.83 -9.42 8.62
CA LEU A 19 0.39 -8.64 9.77
C LEU A 19 -1.14 -8.72 9.93
N PHE A 20 -1.88 -8.62 8.83
CA PHE A 20 -3.33 -8.72 8.87
C PHE A 20 -3.75 -10.15 9.20
N TYR A 21 -3.16 -11.19 8.59
CA TYR A 21 -3.48 -12.57 8.95
C TYR A 21 -3.20 -12.91 10.42
N THR A 22 -2.14 -12.37 11.02
CA THR A 22 -1.82 -12.63 12.44
C THR A 22 -2.74 -11.92 13.42
N THR A 23 -3.42 -10.85 12.99
CA THR A 23 -4.29 -10.03 13.86
C THR A 23 -5.78 -10.22 13.58
N MET A 24 -6.15 -10.55 12.34
CA MET A 24 -7.53 -10.64 11.86
C MET A 24 -8.01 -12.07 11.62
N ALA A 25 -7.14 -13.00 11.24
CA ALA A 25 -7.60 -14.34 10.90
C ALA A 25 -8.03 -15.10 12.15
N MET A 26 -9.11 -15.87 12.03
CA MET A 26 -9.46 -16.86 13.05
C MET A 26 -8.32 -17.87 13.21
N TYR A 27 -7.98 -18.20 14.47
CA TYR A 27 -6.89 -19.11 14.78
C TYR A 27 -7.05 -20.44 14.03
N ASN A 28 -5.97 -20.89 13.37
CA ASN A 28 -5.96 -22.12 12.59
C ASN A 28 -4.52 -22.65 12.42
N ILE A 29 -4.38 -23.81 11.76
CA ILE A 29 -3.10 -24.50 11.55
C ILE A 29 -2.03 -23.64 10.87
N MET A 30 -2.42 -22.64 10.08
CA MET A 30 -1.50 -21.74 9.38
C MET A 30 -0.94 -20.63 10.27
N PHE A 31 -1.35 -20.51 11.53
CA PHE A 31 -0.92 -19.42 12.42
C PHE A 31 0.60 -19.30 12.50
N MET A 32 1.32 -20.41 12.70
CA MET A 32 2.80 -20.40 12.73
C MET A 32 3.41 -20.00 11.39
N ALA A 33 2.76 -20.32 10.27
CA ALA A 33 3.21 -19.89 8.94
C ALA A 33 3.02 -18.37 8.77
N PHE A 34 1.89 -17.81 9.23
CA PHE A 34 1.64 -16.37 9.21
C PHE A 34 2.67 -15.60 10.03
N VAL A 35 2.97 -16.06 11.25
CA VAL A 35 4.00 -15.45 12.12
C VAL A 35 5.38 -15.51 11.47
N SER A 36 5.75 -16.65 10.88
CA SER A 36 7.05 -16.81 10.21
C SER A 36 7.19 -15.88 9.00
N LEU A 37 6.15 -15.80 8.18
CA LEU A 37 6.13 -14.93 7.00
C LEU A 37 6.13 -13.45 7.38
N LEU A 38 5.42 -13.07 8.46
CA LEU A 38 5.49 -11.74 9.05
C LEU A 38 6.92 -11.40 9.47
N ALA A 39 7.58 -12.27 10.24
CA ALA A 39 8.95 -12.03 10.71
C ALA A 39 9.95 -11.90 9.55
N PHE A 40 9.94 -12.86 8.61
CA PHE A 40 10.88 -12.83 7.48
C PHE A 40 10.65 -11.63 6.56
N SER A 41 9.40 -11.30 6.25
CA SER A 41 9.10 -10.14 5.41
C SER A 41 9.47 -8.82 6.09
N PHE A 42 9.28 -8.70 7.42
CA PHE A 42 9.71 -7.53 8.19
C PHE A 42 11.22 -7.32 8.13
N PHE A 43 12.01 -8.33 8.52
CA PHE A 43 13.47 -8.19 8.54
C PHE A 43 14.04 -8.04 7.13
N ALA A 44 13.51 -8.74 6.13
CA ALA A 44 13.94 -8.59 4.74
C ALA A 44 13.61 -7.19 4.18
N LEU A 45 12.43 -6.64 4.52
CA LEU A 45 12.06 -5.28 4.12
C LEU A 45 13.03 -4.27 4.76
N LEU A 46 13.30 -4.42 6.06
CA LEU A 46 14.20 -3.55 6.80
C LEU A 46 15.61 -3.55 6.20
N THR A 47 16.18 -4.73 5.94
CA THR A 47 17.51 -4.84 5.31
C THR A 47 17.51 -4.27 3.89
N THR A 48 16.40 -4.44 3.14
CA THR A 48 16.27 -3.88 1.79
C THR A 48 16.20 -2.36 1.84
N MET A 49 15.44 -1.77 2.76
CA MET A 49 15.35 -0.32 2.96
C MET A 49 16.71 0.29 3.33
N PHE A 50 17.45 -0.33 4.25
CA PHE A 50 18.78 0.16 4.64
C PHE A 50 19.87 -0.05 3.57
N SER A 51 19.61 -0.85 2.54
CA SER A 51 20.53 -1.00 1.41
C SER A 51 20.53 0.19 0.44
N PHE A 52 19.59 1.12 0.58
CA PHE A 52 19.52 2.32 -0.25
C PHE A 52 20.38 3.44 0.35
N ASP A 53 21.30 3.98 -0.46
CA ASP A 53 21.87 5.29 -0.21
C ASP A 53 20.79 6.35 -0.50
N THR A 54 20.11 6.78 0.55
CA THR A 54 18.88 7.57 0.44
C THR A 54 19.16 8.95 -0.12
N ASP A 55 20.28 9.57 0.27
CA ASP A 55 20.62 10.95 -0.10
C ASP A 55 20.95 11.10 -1.58
N SER A 56 21.47 10.04 -2.22
CA SER A 56 21.73 10.03 -3.67
C SER A 56 20.50 9.71 -4.51
N LEU A 57 19.39 9.24 -3.92
CA LEU A 57 18.17 8.85 -4.66
C LEU A 57 17.64 9.94 -5.59
N PRO A 58 17.50 11.23 -5.20
CA PRO A 58 16.98 12.24 -6.10
C PRO A 58 17.80 12.38 -7.39
N GLY A 59 19.13 12.19 -7.31
CA GLY A 59 20.03 12.27 -8.46
C GLY A 59 19.95 11.06 -9.40
N MET A 60 19.44 9.93 -8.94
CA MET A 60 19.24 8.72 -9.76
C MET A 60 17.98 8.76 -10.62
N PHE A 61 17.04 9.65 -10.31
CA PHE A 61 15.83 9.85 -11.11
C PHE A 61 16.01 10.99 -12.10
N SER A 62 15.52 10.81 -13.32
CA SER A 62 15.51 11.87 -14.33
C SER A 62 14.76 13.11 -13.85
N ALA A 63 15.19 14.31 -14.27
CA ALA A 63 14.48 15.55 -13.98
C ALA A 63 13.02 15.53 -14.49
N ARG A 64 12.75 14.77 -15.56
CA ARG A 64 11.42 14.57 -16.18
C ARG A 64 10.54 13.56 -15.43
N THR A 65 11.01 12.98 -14.34
CA THR A 65 10.22 12.03 -13.54
C THR A 65 8.89 12.68 -13.12
N PRO A 66 7.74 12.03 -13.37
CA PRO A 66 6.41 12.59 -13.13
C PRO A 66 6.02 12.55 -11.64
N VAL A 67 6.84 13.15 -10.78
CA VAL A 67 6.69 13.12 -9.31
C VAL A 67 5.36 13.71 -8.84
N ARG A 68 4.83 14.72 -9.55
CA ARG A 68 3.54 15.34 -9.24
C ARG A 68 2.36 14.42 -9.53
N PHE A 69 2.42 13.67 -10.63
CA PHE A 69 1.36 12.74 -10.99
C PHE A 69 1.33 11.56 -10.01
N ALA A 70 2.48 10.90 -9.80
CA ALA A 70 2.59 9.76 -8.91
C ALA A 70 2.27 10.14 -7.44
N GLY A 71 2.80 11.27 -6.95
CA GLY A 71 2.49 11.76 -5.62
C GLY A 71 1.03 12.25 -5.49
N GLY A 72 0.50 12.93 -6.50
CA GLY A 72 -0.89 13.37 -6.52
C GLY A 72 -1.87 12.18 -6.47
N PHE A 73 -1.59 11.12 -7.21
CA PHE A 73 -2.35 9.86 -7.15
C PHE A 73 -2.33 9.25 -5.75
N LEU A 74 -1.16 9.10 -5.11
CA LEU A 74 -1.07 8.56 -3.75
C LEU A 74 -1.81 9.42 -2.72
N ILE A 75 -1.69 10.75 -2.81
CA ILE A 75 -2.42 11.67 -1.93
C ILE A 75 -3.93 11.47 -2.11
N PHE A 76 -4.40 11.49 -3.36
CA PHE A 76 -5.81 11.30 -3.68
C PHE A 76 -6.34 9.97 -3.14
N THR A 77 -5.63 8.87 -3.40
CA THR A 77 -6.02 7.53 -2.92
C THR A 77 -6.02 7.47 -1.39
N SER A 78 -4.99 8.02 -0.73
CA SER A 78 -4.90 8.02 0.74
C SER A 78 -6.05 8.77 1.41
N ILE A 79 -6.39 9.97 0.91
CA ILE A 79 -7.50 10.78 1.43
C ILE A 79 -8.83 10.11 1.14
N SER A 80 -9.02 9.60 -0.08
CA SER A 80 -10.29 8.98 -0.49
C SER A 80 -10.62 7.76 0.37
N ILE A 81 -9.63 6.89 0.62
CA ILE A 81 -9.83 5.70 1.46
C ILE A 81 -9.98 6.12 2.93
N ALA A 82 -9.26 7.13 3.41
CA ALA A 82 -9.44 7.63 4.78
C ALA A 82 -10.87 8.14 5.01
N LEU A 83 -11.39 8.95 4.09
CA LEU A 83 -12.77 9.44 4.14
C LEU A 83 -13.77 8.30 4.06
N PHE A 84 -13.53 7.30 3.22
CA PHE A 84 -14.36 6.11 3.14
C PHE A 84 -14.40 5.35 4.48
N TRP A 85 -13.24 5.10 5.10
CA TRP A 85 -13.20 4.47 6.43
C TRP A 85 -13.85 5.29 7.53
N LEU A 86 -13.64 6.61 7.54
CA LEU A 86 -14.32 7.50 8.47
C LEU A 86 -15.84 7.49 8.27
N SER A 87 -16.32 7.36 7.03
CA SER A 87 -17.76 7.24 6.76
C SER A 87 -18.39 5.97 7.32
N ILE A 88 -17.59 4.93 7.58
CA ILE A 88 -18.03 3.69 8.23
C ILE A 88 -17.94 3.82 9.76
N ILE A 89 -16.84 4.41 10.27
CA ILE A 89 -16.53 4.41 11.70
C ILE A 89 -17.30 5.50 12.47
N VAL A 90 -17.46 6.69 11.88
CA VAL A 90 -17.97 7.86 12.60
C VAL A 90 -19.49 7.82 12.85
N PRO A 91 -20.36 7.44 11.88
CA PRO A 91 -21.81 7.49 12.11
C PRO A 91 -22.30 6.69 13.31
N PRO A 92 -21.86 5.43 13.54
CA PRO A 92 -22.25 4.66 14.73
C PRO A 92 -21.90 5.32 16.08
N LEU A 93 -20.87 6.17 16.09
CA LEU A 93 -20.45 6.91 17.28
C LEU A 93 -21.34 8.12 17.54
N ILE A 94 -21.98 8.66 16.49
CA ILE A 94 -22.88 9.82 16.56
C ILE A 94 -24.30 9.37 16.88
N ASP A 95 -24.78 8.29 16.25
CA ASP A 95 -26.16 7.80 16.42
C ASP A 95 -26.35 6.91 17.67
N GLY A 96 -25.25 6.50 18.31
CA GLY A 96 -25.29 5.72 19.55
C GLY A 96 -25.49 4.22 19.36
N SER A 97 -25.42 3.69 18.13
CA SER A 97 -25.38 2.25 17.86
C SER A 97 -24.06 1.59 18.29
N VAL A 98 -23.00 2.39 18.48
CA VAL A 98 -21.67 2.02 19.02
C VAL A 98 -20.82 1.13 18.11
N TYR A 99 -21.41 0.34 17.20
CA TYR A 99 -20.67 -0.47 16.22
C TYR A 99 -21.28 -0.40 14.82
N PRO A 100 -20.46 -0.38 13.74
CA PRO A 100 -20.94 -0.41 12.37
C PRO A 100 -21.36 -1.82 11.94
N ASP A 101 -22.30 -1.91 10.99
CA ASP A 101 -22.72 -3.17 10.37
C ASP A 101 -21.54 -3.96 9.77
N SER A 102 -20.54 -3.25 9.25
CA SER A 102 -19.33 -3.86 8.68
C SER A 102 -18.39 -4.50 9.71
N LEU A 103 -18.73 -4.47 11.01
CA LEU A 103 -17.98 -5.20 12.03
C LEU A 103 -18.16 -6.72 11.89
N ASP A 104 -19.29 -7.17 11.32
CA ASP A 104 -19.62 -8.59 11.13
C ASP A 104 -19.37 -9.41 12.43
N HIS A 105 -18.58 -10.48 12.33
CA HIS A 105 -18.19 -11.37 13.43
C HIS A 105 -16.82 -11.00 14.03
N TYR A 106 -16.22 -9.89 13.58
CA TYR A 106 -14.94 -9.44 14.09
C TYR A 106 -15.11 -8.72 15.43
N THR A 107 -14.07 -8.76 16.25
CA THR A 107 -14.05 -8.03 17.53
C THR A 107 -13.67 -6.56 17.35
N THR A 108 -13.08 -6.19 16.20
CA THR A 108 -12.69 -4.81 15.87
C THR A 108 -12.45 -4.64 14.36
N LEU A 109 -12.32 -3.40 13.91
CA LEU A 109 -12.08 -3.00 12.52
C LEU A 109 -10.57 -2.88 12.22
N ILE A 110 -9.89 -4.02 12.12
CA ILE A 110 -8.42 -4.07 12.01
C ILE A 110 -7.91 -3.39 10.72
N VAL A 111 -8.56 -3.62 9.57
CA VAL A 111 -8.15 -2.99 8.29
C VAL A 111 -8.22 -1.47 8.41
N GLN A 112 -9.34 -0.95 8.88
CA GLN A 112 -9.60 0.47 8.98
C GLN A 112 -8.68 1.14 10.01
N GLY A 113 -8.46 0.49 11.16
CA GLY A 113 -7.53 0.96 12.19
C GLY A 113 -6.09 1.03 11.67
N MET A 114 -5.61 -0.01 11.00
CA MET A 114 -4.26 -0.04 10.40
C MET A 114 -4.11 0.97 9.26
N ASP A 115 -5.14 1.13 8.43
CA ASP A 115 -5.14 2.09 7.33
C ASP A 115 -5.09 3.53 7.85
N LEU A 116 -6.00 3.92 8.75
CA LEU A 116 -6.07 5.27 9.31
C LEU A 116 -4.87 5.60 10.21
N GLY A 117 -4.39 4.63 10.99
CA GLY A 117 -3.29 4.83 11.93
C GLY A 117 -1.90 4.80 11.30
N LEU A 118 -1.71 4.03 10.22
CA LEU A 118 -0.37 3.76 9.67
C LEU A 118 -0.32 3.84 8.14
N LEU A 119 -1.05 3.00 7.42
CA LEU A 119 -0.80 2.79 5.98
C LEU A 119 -1.13 4.04 5.15
N LEU A 120 -2.29 4.66 5.37
CA LEU A 120 -2.69 5.87 4.64
C LEU A 120 -1.84 7.10 5.02
N PRO A 121 -1.51 7.35 6.31
CA PRO A 121 -0.53 8.38 6.67
C PRO A 121 0.83 8.18 6.01
N ILE A 122 1.37 6.95 5.98
CA ILE A 122 2.63 6.64 5.31
C ILE A 122 2.54 6.95 3.81
N ALA A 123 1.44 6.56 3.15
CA ALA A 123 1.20 6.86 1.74
C ALA A 123 1.23 8.39 1.48
N PHE A 124 0.49 9.14 2.29
CA PHE A 124 0.34 10.58 2.17
C PHE A 124 1.68 11.31 2.39
N VAL A 125 2.41 10.96 3.45
CA VAL A 125 3.72 11.57 3.75
C VAL A 125 4.74 11.23 2.68
N SER A 126 4.79 9.97 2.23
CA SER A 126 5.68 9.52 1.15
C SER A 126 5.43 10.31 -0.13
N ALA A 127 4.16 10.51 -0.47
CA ALA A 127 3.74 11.26 -1.63
C ALA A 127 4.08 12.75 -1.55
N LEU A 128 3.83 13.38 -0.39
CA LEU A 128 4.23 14.78 -0.14
C LEU A 128 5.74 14.97 -0.28
N LEU A 129 6.53 14.05 0.29
CA LEU A 129 7.99 14.10 0.19
C LEU A 129 8.46 13.91 -1.25
N LEU A 130 7.81 13.02 -2.04
CA LEU A 130 8.12 12.83 -3.46
C LEU A 130 7.83 14.09 -4.27
N ILE A 131 6.68 14.74 -4.06
CA ILE A 131 6.32 16.00 -4.74
C ILE A 131 7.33 17.10 -4.40
N LYS A 132 7.77 17.15 -3.14
CA LYS A 132 8.83 18.06 -2.67
C LYS A 132 10.24 17.64 -3.11
N ARG A 133 10.38 16.56 -3.89
CA ARG A 133 11.65 16.00 -4.37
C ARG A 133 12.66 15.73 -3.25
N ARG A 134 12.19 15.31 -2.08
CA ARG A 134 13.04 14.98 -0.93
C ARG A 134 13.57 13.53 -1.05
N PRO A 135 14.79 13.24 -0.56
CA PRO A 135 15.40 11.91 -0.59
C PRO A 135 14.46 10.76 -0.17
N LEU A 136 13.84 10.88 1.01
CA LEU A 136 12.89 9.89 1.53
C LEU A 136 11.64 9.71 0.66
N GLY A 137 11.21 10.76 -0.06
CA GLY A 137 10.11 10.65 -1.01
C GLY A 137 10.44 9.76 -2.20
N TYR A 138 11.68 9.84 -2.70
CA TYR A 138 12.20 8.95 -3.74
C TYR A 138 12.46 7.52 -3.27
N LEU A 139 12.54 7.28 -1.95
CA LEU A 139 12.61 5.94 -1.37
C LEU A 139 11.22 5.32 -1.19
N PHE A 140 10.38 6.01 -0.41
CA PHE A 140 9.14 5.43 0.08
C PHE A 140 8.02 5.45 -0.95
N ALA A 141 7.87 6.49 -1.77
CA ALA A 141 6.76 6.56 -2.71
C ALA A 141 6.83 5.48 -3.83
N PRO A 142 7.98 5.21 -4.48
CA PRO A 142 8.08 4.10 -5.42
C PRO A 142 7.85 2.74 -4.75
N THR A 143 8.38 2.55 -3.54
CA THR A 143 8.17 1.34 -2.73
C THR A 143 6.68 1.13 -2.45
N TYR A 144 5.99 2.18 -1.98
CA TYR A 144 4.57 2.15 -1.68
C TYR A 144 3.72 1.91 -2.93
N LEU A 145 4.08 2.47 -4.07
CA LEU A 145 3.35 2.26 -5.32
C LEU A 145 3.46 0.81 -5.83
N VAL A 146 4.63 0.19 -5.67
CA VAL A 146 4.80 -1.25 -5.98
C VAL A 146 3.92 -2.06 -5.03
N PHE A 147 4.01 -1.81 -3.72
CA PHE A 147 3.14 -2.42 -2.71
C PHE A 147 1.65 -2.30 -3.09
N LEU A 148 1.21 -1.07 -3.39
CA LEU A 148 -0.17 -0.76 -3.73
C LEU A 148 -0.63 -1.50 -5.00
N SER A 149 0.23 -1.61 -6.02
CA SER A 149 -0.11 -2.34 -7.25
C SER A 149 -0.33 -3.84 -7.02
N ILE A 150 0.48 -4.45 -6.15
CA ILE A 150 0.32 -5.86 -5.79
C ILE A 150 -0.92 -6.05 -4.92
N LEU A 151 -1.12 -5.16 -3.93
CA LEU A 151 -2.31 -5.17 -3.07
C LEU A 151 -3.59 -5.03 -3.89
N MET A 152 -3.66 -4.08 -4.82
CA MET A 152 -4.82 -3.86 -5.66
C MET A 152 -5.07 -5.04 -6.61
N THR A 153 -4.01 -5.71 -7.08
CA THR A 153 -4.14 -6.95 -7.85
C THR A 153 -4.77 -8.07 -7.03
N ALA A 154 -4.32 -8.26 -5.79
CA ALA A 154 -4.91 -9.24 -4.87
C ALA A 154 -6.37 -8.89 -4.54
N LEU A 155 -6.69 -7.61 -4.34
CA LEU A 155 -8.06 -7.15 -4.09
C LEU A 155 -8.97 -7.31 -5.32
N THR A 156 -8.47 -7.09 -6.54
CA THR A 156 -9.19 -7.40 -7.78
C THR A 156 -9.54 -8.88 -7.82
N ALA A 157 -8.58 -9.77 -7.54
CA ALA A 157 -8.83 -11.22 -7.48
C ALA A 157 -9.86 -11.58 -6.41
N LYS A 158 -9.76 -10.99 -5.21
CA LYS A 158 -10.75 -11.16 -4.13
C LYS A 158 -12.15 -10.74 -4.59
N ILE A 159 -12.29 -9.60 -5.24
CA ILE A 159 -13.59 -9.12 -5.76
C ILE A 159 -14.17 -10.09 -6.78
N ILE A 160 -13.36 -10.59 -7.71
CA ILE A 160 -13.83 -11.57 -8.70
C ILE A 160 -14.34 -12.83 -7.99
N ALA A 161 -13.59 -13.33 -7.00
CA ALA A 161 -14.02 -14.48 -6.19
C ALA A 161 -15.33 -14.20 -5.43
N MET A 162 -15.48 -13.01 -4.84
CA MET A 162 -16.72 -12.60 -4.17
C MET A 162 -17.91 -12.57 -5.14
N ALA A 163 -17.73 -12.02 -6.34
CA ALA A 163 -18.76 -11.99 -7.37
C ALA A 163 -19.18 -13.40 -7.83
N ILE A 164 -18.22 -14.32 -8.01
CA ILE A 164 -18.48 -15.74 -8.32
C ILE A 164 -19.33 -16.40 -7.23
N ASN A 165 -19.14 -16.00 -5.97
CA ASN A 165 -19.91 -16.51 -4.83
C ASN A 165 -21.22 -15.71 -4.56
N GLY A 166 -21.67 -14.88 -5.51
CA GLY A 166 -22.96 -14.17 -5.42
C GLY A 166 -22.97 -12.96 -4.48
N VAL A 167 -21.81 -12.49 -4.01
CA VAL A 167 -21.71 -11.29 -3.18
C VAL A 167 -21.85 -10.03 -4.05
N ASN A 168 -22.59 -9.02 -3.58
CA ASN A 168 -22.65 -7.74 -4.25
C ASN A 168 -21.30 -7.01 -4.16
N VAL A 169 -20.66 -6.78 -5.31
CA VAL A 169 -19.33 -6.16 -5.41
C VAL A 169 -19.36 -4.74 -5.96
N VAL A 170 -20.53 -4.17 -6.22
CA VAL A 170 -20.67 -2.80 -6.72
C VAL A 170 -20.62 -1.81 -5.55
N PRO A 171 -19.85 -0.71 -5.63
CA PRO A 171 -19.07 -0.23 -6.78
C PRO A 171 -17.61 -0.71 -6.83
N ALA A 172 -17.16 -1.51 -5.87
CA ALA A 172 -15.75 -1.91 -5.71
C ALA A 172 -15.15 -2.58 -6.97
N VAL A 173 -15.97 -3.33 -7.73
CA VAL A 173 -15.55 -3.99 -8.98
C VAL A 173 -15.05 -3.04 -10.06
N PHE A 174 -15.43 -1.76 -10.02
CA PHE A 174 -14.91 -0.74 -10.94
C PHE A 174 -13.73 0.03 -10.32
N ILE A 175 -13.85 0.37 -9.03
CA ILE A 175 -12.88 1.25 -8.34
C ILE A 175 -11.55 0.54 -8.14
N ILE A 176 -11.55 -0.71 -7.66
CA ILE A 176 -10.31 -1.41 -7.32
C ILE A 176 -9.45 -1.68 -8.58
N PRO A 177 -10.00 -2.23 -9.68
CA PRO A 177 -9.20 -2.41 -10.90
C PRO A 177 -8.70 -1.10 -11.51
N LEU A 178 -9.48 -0.01 -11.44
CA LEU A 178 -9.02 1.30 -11.88
C LEU A 178 -7.81 1.77 -11.08
N PHE A 179 -7.87 1.68 -9.74
CA PHE A 179 -6.75 2.05 -8.87
C PHE A 179 -5.54 1.14 -9.12
N ASN A 180 -5.76 -0.15 -9.40
CA ASN A 180 -4.71 -1.06 -9.80
C ASN A 180 -3.98 -0.58 -11.06
N ILE A 181 -4.71 -0.32 -12.14
CA ILE A 181 -4.14 0.16 -13.41
C ILE A 181 -3.37 1.47 -13.21
N LEU A 182 -3.94 2.44 -12.49
CA LEU A 182 -3.27 3.71 -12.21
C LEU A 182 -1.99 3.53 -11.39
N SER A 183 -2.01 2.63 -10.40
CA SER A 183 -0.82 2.33 -9.60
C SER A 183 0.28 1.67 -10.45
N LEU A 184 -0.06 0.73 -11.33
CA LEU A 184 0.86 0.11 -12.27
C LEU A 184 1.46 1.13 -13.24
N ILE A 185 0.65 2.03 -13.78
CA ILE A 185 1.13 3.13 -14.63
C ILE A 185 2.16 3.97 -13.85
N CYS A 186 1.85 4.37 -12.61
CA CYS A 186 2.78 5.13 -11.78
C CYS A 186 4.09 4.39 -11.51
N VAL A 187 4.02 3.09 -11.18
CA VAL A 187 5.20 2.23 -10.99
C VAL A 187 6.06 2.22 -12.26
N ILE A 188 5.46 1.94 -13.41
CA ILE A 188 6.16 1.87 -14.69
C ILE A 188 6.81 3.21 -15.03
N MET A 189 6.08 4.32 -14.84
CA MET A 189 6.60 5.67 -15.09
C MET A 189 7.80 5.98 -14.18
N LEU A 190 7.71 5.71 -12.88
CA LEU A 190 8.80 5.99 -11.95
C LEU A 190 10.02 5.12 -12.24
N LEU A 191 9.84 3.80 -12.42
CA LEU A 191 10.95 2.88 -12.65
C LEU A 191 11.64 3.12 -13.99
N LYS A 192 10.91 3.49 -15.05
CA LYS A 192 11.49 3.85 -16.36
C LYS A 192 12.38 5.09 -16.28
N ASN A 193 12.08 6.02 -15.38
CA ASN A 193 12.85 7.26 -15.20
C ASN A 193 14.06 7.14 -14.27
N ILE A 194 14.36 5.94 -13.76
CA ILE A 194 15.62 5.67 -13.03
C ILE A 194 16.75 5.55 -14.06
N ASN A 195 17.73 6.45 -13.96
CA ASN A 195 18.93 6.48 -14.78
C ASN A 195 19.91 5.39 -14.29
N ILE A 196 20.23 4.43 -15.16
CA ILE A 196 21.14 3.31 -14.83
C ILE A 196 22.62 3.73 -14.97
N ASN A 197 22.90 4.84 -15.67
CA ASN A 197 24.25 5.21 -16.10
C ASN A 197 25.09 6.06 -15.11
N ILE A 198 24.73 6.15 -13.83
CA ILE A 198 25.50 6.99 -12.86
C ILE A 198 26.43 6.14 -11.97
N SER A 199 26.46 4.82 -12.10
CA SER A 199 27.34 3.94 -11.29
C SER A 199 28.80 3.82 -11.78
N ASN A 200 29.26 4.69 -12.67
CA ASN A 200 30.68 4.80 -13.03
C ASN A 200 31.22 6.16 -12.59
N LYS A 201 31.44 6.33 -11.28
CA LYS A 201 32.42 7.25 -10.74
C LYS A 201 32.83 6.83 -9.35
#